data_AF-A0A5J5F7Y9-F1
#
_entry.id   AF-A0A5J5F7Y9-F1
#
_cell.length_a   1.000
_cell.length_b   1.000
_cell.length_c   1.000
_cell.angle_alpha   90.00
_cell.angle_beta   90.00
_cell.angle_gamma   90.00
#
_symmetry.space_group_name_H-M   'P 1'
#
loop_
_entity.id
_entity.type
_entity.pdbx_description
1 polymer ?
#
loop_
_entity_poly.entity_id
_entity_poly.type
_entity_poly.pdbx_seq_one_letter_code
_entity_poly.pdbx_strand_id
1 'polypeptide(L)'
;MPSYYDKSSGKAPDLATILQRMSQLKARDVDAGIARLNRLLSTSSGIERVLSFLYYLCTLLAPQLSRASLLLTIKLPTPVPLLALTPASATLATTSTRLRRLAAKISDVRMFLRLWGLVGMYSWGKDTLHNPPKDAVEQALVLGQVAVNVAYQVMENVAYLSSQKILGIEKRVQARLWLWSTRCWFAHIVLEFLRLERVRSRREGKKSLLTSREEEKTAAENWWKAWITNAANAPLSIHWSLADGLISDTAVGAFGTVGAVISLRDAWNKCA
;
A
#
# COMPACT_ATOMS: atom_id res chain seq x y z
N MET A 1 -44.42 -25.42 53.43
CA MET A 1 -43.34 -24.62 54.05
C MET A 1 -42.01 -25.08 53.49
N PRO A 2 -41.00 -24.23 53.19
CA PRO A 2 -40.96 -22.86 52.66
C PRO A 2 -40.48 -22.86 51.17
N SER A 3 -41.03 -22.05 50.27
CA SER A 3 -40.54 -20.70 49.89
C SER A 3 -39.05 -20.64 49.51
N TYR A 4 -38.75 -20.50 48.22
CA TYR A 4 -37.70 -19.60 47.70
C TYR A 4 -37.95 -19.31 46.21
N TYR A 5 -38.90 -18.42 45.93
CA TYR A 5 -38.88 -17.62 44.71
C TYR A 5 -37.83 -16.52 44.93
N ASP A 6 -36.60 -16.75 44.50
CA ASP A 6 -35.61 -15.68 44.40
C ASP A 6 -35.96 -14.81 43.19
N LYS A 7 -36.84 -13.83 43.43
CA LYS A 7 -37.01 -12.68 42.54
C LYS A 7 -35.75 -11.83 42.69
N SER A 8 -34.70 -12.17 41.94
CA SER A 8 -33.62 -11.23 41.66
C SER A 8 -34.21 -10.03 40.92
N SER A 9 -34.61 -9.03 41.69
CA SER A 9 -34.96 -7.71 41.22
C SER A 9 -33.71 -7.09 40.61
N GLY A 10 -33.51 -7.33 39.32
CA GLY A 10 -32.52 -6.64 38.51
C GLY A 10 -32.85 -5.16 38.49
N LYS A 11 -32.35 -4.39 39.47
CA LYS A 11 -32.31 -2.93 39.39
C LYS A 11 -31.63 -2.60 38.07
N ALA A 12 -32.32 -1.87 37.20
CA ALA A 12 -31.74 -1.36 35.97
C ALA A 12 -30.42 -0.67 36.32
N PRO A 13 -29.32 -0.97 35.62
CA PRO A 13 -28.03 -0.40 35.97
C PRO A 13 -28.11 1.12 35.92
N ASP A 14 -27.61 1.77 36.97
CA ASP A 14 -27.55 3.22 37.07
C ASP A 14 -26.77 3.80 35.87
N LEU A 15 -27.21 4.96 35.36
CA LEU A 15 -26.62 5.61 34.19
C LEU A 15 -25.12 5.84 34.37
N ALA A 16 -24.67 6.12 35.59
CA ALA A 16 -23.24 6.23 35.92
C ALA A 16 -22.47 4.93 35.68
N THR A 17 -23.06 3.78 36.01
CA THR A 17 -22.46 2.46 35.79
C THR A 17 -22.39 2.12 34.30
N ILE A 18 -23.41 2.50 33.51
CA ILE A 18 -23.42 2.33 32.05
C ILE A 18 -22.31 3.18 31.42
N LEU A 19 -22.22 4.46 31.77
CA LEU A 19 -21.21 5.38 31.24
C LEU A 19 -19.78 4.93 31.61
N GLN A 20 -19.56 4.43 32.83
CA GLN A 20 -18.27 3.89 33.25
C GLN A 20 -17.90 2.62 32.47
N ARG A 21 -18.86 1.72 32.22
CA ARG A 21 -18.62 0.54 31.37
C ARG A 21 -18.33 0.95 29.92
N MET A 22 -19.06 1.92 29.37
CA MET A 22 -18.80 2.42 28.01
C MET A 22 -17.42 3.07 27.89
N SER A 23 -16.98 3.83 28.89
CA SER A 23 -15.64 4.43 28.89
C SER A 23 -14.55 3.36 29.04
N GLN A 24 -14.74 2.34 29.89
CA GLN A 24 -13.82 1.21 30.03
C GLN A 24 -13.74 0.36 28.76
N LEU A 25 -14.86 0.08 28.09
CA LEU A 25 -14.87 -0.63 26.80
C LEU A 25 -14.14 0.19 25.75
N LYS A 26 -14.41 1.50 25.66
CA LYS A 26 -13.71 2.40 24.74
C LYS A 26 -12.22 2.48 25.02
N ALA A 27 -11.82 2.52 26.29
CA ALA A 27 -10.40 2.50 26.68
C ALA A 27 -9.74 1.17 26.29
N ARG A 28 -10.40 0.04 26.55
CA ARG A 28 -9.92 -1.29 26.15
C ARG A 28 -9.76 -1.42 24.63
N ASP A 29 -10.70 -0.89 23.87
CA ASP A 29 -10.65 -0.90 22.40
C ASP A 29 -9.50 -0.03 21.88
N VAL A 30 -9.26 1.11 22.52
CA VAL A 30 -8.12 1.99 22.22
C VAL A 30 -6.80 1.27 22.55
N ASP A 31 -6.68 0.64 23.72
CA ASP A 31 -5.49 -0.10 24.12
C ASP A 31 -5.20 -1.28 23.18
N ALA A 32 -6.23 -2.03 22.79
CA ALA A 32 -6.11 -3.10 21.81
C ALA A 32 -5.67 -2.56 20.44
N GLY A 33 -6.20 -1.40 20.03
CA GLY A 33 -5.79 -0.70 18.82
C GLY A 33 -4.32 -0.26 18.85
N ILE A 34 -3.87 0.34 19.96
CA ILE A 34 -2.48 0.77 20.16
C ILE A 34 -1.54 -0.43 20.18
N ALA A 35 -1.89 -1.50 20.90
CA ALA A 35 -1.08 -2.73 20.93
C ALA A 35 -0.94 -3.36 19.54
N ARG A 36 -2.01 -3.35 18.75
CA ARG A 36 -2.00 -3.82 17.36
C ARG A 36 -1.14 -2.93 16.46
N LEU A 37 -1.24 -1.60 16.62
CA LEU A 37 -0.39 -0.66 15.90
C LEU A 37 1.09 -0.83 16.27
N ASN A 38 1.39 -1.04 17.55
CA ASN A 38 2.75 -1.30 18.01
C ASN A 38 3.33 -2.59 17.39
N ARG A 39 2.54 -3.66 17.33
CA ARG A 39 2.91 -4.91 16.64
C ARG A 39 3.12 -4.72 15.13
N LEU A 40 2.36 -3.83 14.50
CA LEU A 40 2.55 -3.50 13.09
C LEU A 40 3.87 -2.75 12.88
N LEU A 41 4.09 -1.69 13.66
CA LEU A 41 5.24 -0.78 13.52
C LEU A 41 6.55 -1.37 14.07
N SER A 42 6.50 -2.46 14.83
CA SER A 42 7.71 -3.17 15.30
C SER A 42 8.42 -3.96 14.19
N THR A 43 7.84 -4.04 12.98
CA THR A 43 8.43 -4.74 11.84
C THR A 43 8.72 -3.78 10.70
N SER A 44 9.84 -3.99 9.98
CA SER A 44 10.18 -3.21 8.78
C SER A 44 9.08 -3.31 7.70
N SER A 45 8.50 -4.49 7.54
CA SER A 45 7.38 -4.73 6.61
C SER A 45 6.13 -3.93 6.98
N GLY A 46 5.78 -3.85 8.27
CA GLY A 46 4.63 -3.08 8.72
C GLY A 46 4.83 -1.57 8.58
N ILE A 47 6.03 -1.06 8.89
CA ILE A 47 6.42 0.33 8.63
C ILE A 47 6.25 0.66 7.15
N GLU A 48 6.79 -0.15 6.24
CA GLU A 48 6.68 0.06 4.79
C GLU A 48 5.21 0.14 4.32
N ARG A 49 4.34 -0.71 4.87
CA ARG A 49 2.90 -0.72 4.51
C ARG A 49 2.19 0.55 4.95
N VAL A 50 2.47 1.03 6.17
CA VAL A 50 1.94 2.30 6.69
C VAL A 50 2.44 3.47 5.85
N LEU A 51 3.75 3.52 5.59
CA LEU A 51 4.36 4.57 4.77
C LEU A 51 3.79 4.56 3.34
N SER A 52 3.61 3.38 2.73
CA SER A 52 3.01 3.27 1.40
C SER A 52 1.58 3.80 1.38
N PHE A 53 0.77 3.47 2.39
CA PHE A 53 -0.60 3.98 2.51
C PHE A 53 -0.62 5.50 2.64
N LEU A 54 0.18 6.06 3.56
CA LEU A 54 0.25 7.50 3.78
C LEU A 54 0.76 8.24 2.54
N TYR A 55 1.75 7.70 1.85
CA TYR A 55 2.26 8.26 0.59
C TYR A 55 1.15 8.40 -0.45
N TYR A 56 0.48 7.30 -0.80
CA TYR A 56 -0.54 7.35 -1.84
C TYR A 56 -1.79 8.13 -1.41
N LEU A 57 -2.15 8.10 -0.13
CA LEU A 57 -3.22 8.92 0.40
C LEU A 57 -2.90 10.43 0.26
N CYS A 58 -1.68 10.85 0.58
CA CYS A 58 -1.25 12.23 0.38
C CYS A 58 -1.27 12.63 -1.10
N THR A 59 -0.77 11.75 -1.99
CA THR A 59 -0.76 11.94 -3.44
C THR A 59 -2.18 12.03 -4.02
N LEU A 60 -3.14 11.30 -3.45
CA LEU A 60 -4.55 11.35 -3.83
C LEU A 60 -5.23 12.64 -3.37
N LEU A 61 -5.02 13.04 -2.11
CA LEU A 61 -5.73 14.15 -1.47
C LEU A 61 -5.17 15.52 -1.85
N ALA A 62 -3.85 15.67 -2.00
CA ALA A 62 -3.24 16.99 -2.23
C ALA A 62 -3.77 17.70 -3.49
N PRO A 63 -3.94 17.02 -4.65
CA PRO A 63 -4.57 17.63 -5.82
C PRO A 63 -6.03 18.05 -5.58
N GLN A 64 -6.81 17.29 -4.78
CA GLN A 64 -8.20 17.65 -4.49
C GLN A 64 -8.29 18.91 -3.64
N LEU A 65 -7.42 19.03 -2.62
CA LEU A 65 -7.34 20.24 -1.80
C LEU A 65 -6.93 21.47 -2.62
N SER A 66 -6.01 21.30 -3.58
CA SER A 66 -5.61 22.38 -4.50
C SER A 66 -6.74 22.80 -5.43
N ARG A 67 -7.58 21.85 -5.89
CA ARG A 67 -8.76 22.18 -6.71
C ARG A 67 -9.82 22.88 -5.87
N ALA A 68 -10.08 22.38 -4.67
CA ALA A 68 -11.03 22.99 -3.73
C ALA A 68 -10.61 24.41 -3.34
N SER A 69 -9.31 24.68 -3.12
CA SER A 69 -8.84 26.04 -2.87
C SER A 69 -9.12 26.96 -4.05
N LEU A 70 -8.87 26.50 -5.29
CA LEU A 70 -9.14 27.31 -6.49
C LEU A 70 -10.63 27.63 -6.66
N LEU A 71 -11.53 26.68 -6.38
CA LEU A 71 -12.98 26.90 -6.45
C LEU A 71 -13.48 27.90 -5.39
N LEU A 72 -12.87 27.89 -4.21
CA LEU A 72 -13.21 28.81 -3.13
C LEU A 72 -12.50 30.18 -3.25
N THR A 73 -11.67 30.38 -4.28
CA THR A 73 -10.96 31.64 -4.51
C THR A 73 -11.83 32.57 -5.34
N ILE A 74 -12.31 33.66 -4.73
CA ILE A 74 -13.03 34.73 -5.45
C ILE A 74 -12.00 35.56 -6.22
N LYS A 75 -12.02 35.55 -7.56
CA LYS A 75 -11.15 36.41 -8.38
C LYS A 75 -11.76 37.80 -8.53
N LEU A 76 -11.16 38.82 -7.91
CA LEU A 76 -11.51 40.22 -8.17
C LEU A 76 -10.50 40.85 -9.16
N PRO A 77 -10.96 41.75 -10.05
CA PRO A 77 -10.11 42.55 -10.93
C PRO A 77 -9.48 43.74 -10.18
N THR A 78 -9.01 43.53 -8.94
CA THR A 78 -8.46 44.58 -8.08
C THR A 78 -7.14 44.14 -7.45
N PRO A 79 -6.24 45.07 -7.08
CA PRO A 79 -4.92 44.76 -6.50
C PRO A 79 -4.98 44.31 -5.03
N VAL A 80 -6.16 44.03 -4.48
CA VAL A 80 -6.31 43.56 -3.10
C VAL A 80 -5.75 42.13 -3.02
N PRO A 81 -4.89 41.79 -2.04
CA PRO A 81 -4.39 40.44 -1.89
C PRO A 81 -5.56 39.47 -1.61
N LEU A 82 -5.90 38.65 -2.62
CA LEU A 82 -6.98 37.65 -2.66
C LEU A 82 -7.02 36.71 -1.43
N LEU A 83 -5.87 36.51 -0.78
CA LEU A 83 -5.71 35.68 0.41
C LEU A 83 -6.49 36.20 1.63
N ALA A 84 -6.68 37.51 1.77
CA ALA A 84 -7.39 38.10 2.92
C ALA A 84 -8.91 37.85 2.89
N LEU A 85 -9.46 37.59 1.70
CA LEU A 85 -10.91 37.44 1.48
C LEU A 85 -11.39 35.98 1.50
N THR A 86 -10.46 35.01 1.49
CA THR A 86 -10.79 33.58 1.40
C THR A 86 -9.89 32.72 2.31
N PRO A 87 -9.96 32.88 3.65
CA PRO A 87 -9.09 32.16 4.60
C PRO A 87 -9.18 30.63 4.47
N ALA A 88 -10.36 30.11 4.09
CA ALA A 88 -10.55 28.70 3.78
C ALA A 88 -9.73 28.25 2.56
N SER A 89 -9.71 29.03 1.47
CA SER A 89 -8.91 28.73 0.27
C SER A 89 -7.42 28.71 0.60
N ALA A 90 -6.93 29.71 1.34
CA ALA A 90 -5.52 29.79 1.76
C ALA A 90 -5.10 28.58 2.61
N THR A 91 -5.97 28.13 3.53
CA THR A 91 -5.72 26.96 4.38
C THR A 91 -5.66 25.67 3.56
N LEU A 92 -6.57 25.49 2.60
CA LEU A 92 -6.58 24.33 1.70
C LEU A 92 -5.34 24.27 0.80
N ALA A 93 -4.95 25.40 0.21
CA ALA A 93 -3.74 25.50 -0.61
C ALA A 93 -2.46 25.21 0.20
N THR A 94 -2.40 25.74 1.42
CA THR A 94 -1.29 25.46 2.37
C THR A 94 -1.25 23.98 2.74
N THR A 95 -2.40 23.38 3.04
CA THR A 95 -2.52 21.97 3.40
C THR A 95 -2.12 21.07 2.23
N SER A 96 -2.56 21.38 1.01
CA SER A 96 -2.12 20.70 -0.22
C SER A 96 -0.59 20.70 -0.35
N THR A 97 0.03 21.86 -0.15
CA THR A 97 1.49 21.99 -0.19
C THR A 97 2.18 21.16 0.89
N ARG A 98 1.64 21.17 2.12
CA ARG A 98 2.16 20.36 3.23
C ARG A 98 2.06 18.86 2.94
N LEU A 99 0.94 18.39 2.40
CA LEU A 99 0.76 16.99 2.01
C LEU A 99 1.72 16.57 0.89
N ARG A 100 1.99 17.42 -0.10
CA ARG A 100 2.99 17.13 -1.14
C ARG A 100 4.40 17.00 -0.56
N ARG A 101 4.77 17.88 0.37
CA ARG A 101 6.08 17.80 1.06
C ARG A 101 6.19 16.53 1.91
N LEU A 102 5.13 16.18 2.62
CA LEU A 102 5.06 14.93 3.39
C LEU A 102 5.19 13.71 2.47
N ALA A 103 4.45 13.67 1.37
CA ALA A 103 4.53 12.59 0.37
C ALA A 103 5.95 12.45 -0.20
N ALA A 104 6.62 13.57 -0.52
CA ALA A 104 7.99 13.56 -1.00
C ALA A 104 8.97 12.97 0.03
N LYS A 105 8.83 13.33 1.32
CA LYS A 105 9.66 12.78 2.40
C LYS A 105 9.39 11.31 2.66
N ILE A 106 8.12 10.89 2.64
CA ILE A 106 7.76 9.47 2.76
C ILE A 106 8.35 8.68 1.59
N SER A 107 8.25 9.21 0.36
CA SER A 107 8.84 8.58 -0.82
C SER A 107 10.34 8.38 -0.64
N ASP A 108 11.07 9.40 -0.21
CA ASP A 108 12.51 9.33 0.04
C ASP A 108 12.88 8.27 1.10
N VAL A 109 12.16 8.24 2.22
CA VAL A 109 12.35 7.21 3.26
C VAL A 109 12.10 5.80 2.72
N ARG A 110 11.03 5.61 1.94
CA ARG A 110 10.73 4.30 1.33
C ARG A 110 11.79 3.88 0.33
N MET A 111 12.27 4.82 -0.50
CA MET A 111 13.36 4.55 -1.43
C MET A 111 14.64 4.15 -0.71
N PHE A 112 14.96 4.83 0.39
CA PHE A 112 16.06 4.44 1.25
C PHE A 112 15.85 3.02 1.76
N LEU A 113 14.73 2.72 2.44
CA LEU A 113 14.42 1.40 3.01
C LEU A 113 14.41 0.24 1.98
N ARG A 114 14.25 0.53 0.68
CA ARG A 114 14.37 -0.47 -0.39
C ARG A 114 15.80 -0.88 -0.74
N LEU A 115 16.83 -0.15 -0.31
CA LEU A 115 18.23 -0.49 -0.60
C LEU A 115 18.58 -1.93 -0.20
N TRP A 116 17.94 -2.45 0.85
CA TRP A 116 18.07 -3.81 1.37
C TRP A 116 17.30 -4.88 0.57
N GLY A 117 16.55 -4.48 -0.46
CA GLY A 117 15.64 -5.35 -1.22
C GLY A 117 16.34 -6.54 -1.89
N LEU A 118 17.62 -6.39 -2.27
CA LEU A 118 18.40 -7.48 -2.88
C LEU A 118 18.55 -8.70 -1.96
N VAL A 119 18.60 -8.49 -0.64
CA VAL A 119 18.68 -9.59 0.33
C VAL A 119 17.40 -10.44 0.29
N GLY A 120 16.24 -9.77 0.22
CA GLY A 120 14.95 -10.44 0.06
C GLY A 120 14.84 -11.18 -1.27
N MET A 121 15.33 -10.58 -2.35
CA MET A 121 15.33 -11.20 -3.69
C MET A 121 16.24 -12.41 -3.78
N TYR A 122 17.42 -12.36 -3.15
CA TYR A 122 18.31 -13.52 -3.05
C TYR A 122 17.63 -14.67 -2.29
N SER A 123 17.00 -14.37 -1.15
CA SER A 123 16.25 -15.36 -0.36
C SER A 123 15.12 -15.99 -1.19
N TRP A 124 14.34 -15.16 -1.90
CA TRP A 124 13.25 -15.62 -2.77
C TRP A 124 13.75 -16.47 -3.95
N GLY A 125 14.84 -16.05 -4.61
CA GLY A 125 15.45 -16.81 -5.70
C GLY A 125 15.99 -18.15 -5.20
N LYS A 126 16.71 -18.17 -4.07
CA LYS A 126 17.22 -19.39 -3.44
C LYS A 126 16.09 -20.35 -3.06
N ASP A 127 15.02 -19.85 -2.45
CA ASP A 127 13.86 -20.66 -2.10
C ASP A 127 13.18 -21.23 -3.35
N THR A 128 13.04 -20.45 -4.41
CA THR A 128 12.47 -20.92 -5.69
C THR A 128 13.31 -22.04 -6.32
N LEU A 129 14.64 -22.00 -6.16
CA LEU A 129 15.53 -23.03 -6.69
C LEU A 129 15.51 -24.31 -5.85
N HIS A 130 15.44 -24.19 -4.52
CA HIS A 130 15.40 -25.36 -3.63
C HIS A 130 14.01 -26.00 -3.52
N ASN A 131 12.96 -25.18 -3.61
CA ASN A 131 11.56 -25.58 -3.49
C ASN A 131 10.77 -25.14 -4.74
N PRO A 132 11.09 -25.68 -5.93
CA PRO A 132 10.46 -25.23 -7.16
C PRO A 132 8.96 -25.57 -7.21
N PRO A 133 8.13 -24.72 -7.85
CA PRO A 133 6.74 -25.06 -8.14
C PRO A 133 6.65 -26.39 -8.91
N LYS A 134 5.61 -27.18 -8.62
CA LYS A 134 5.39 -28.49 -9.28
C LYS A 134 5.16 -28.38 -10.80
N ASP A 135 4.79 -27.20 -11.29
CA ASP A 135 4.52 -26.93 -12.69
C ASP A 135 5.70 -26.19 -13.31
N ALA A 136 6.29 -26.73 -14.38
CA ALA A 136 7.47 -26.15 -15.03
C ALA A 136 7.22 -24.73 -15.59
N VAL A 137 5.99 -24.47 -16.07
CA VAL A 137 5.61 -23.13 -16.55
C VAL A 137 5.54 -22.15 -15.39
N GLU A 138 4.89 -22.53 -14.29
CA GLU A 138 4.87 -21.72 -13.05
C GLU A 138 6.29 -21.47 -12.52
N GLN A 139 7.16 -22.48 -12.53
CA GLN A 139 8.57 -22.32 -12.14
C GLN A 139 9.31 -21.33 -13.04
N ALA A 140 9.18 -21.43 -14.36
CA ALA A 140 9.80 -20.51 -15.31
C ALA A 140 9.30 -19.07 -15.12
N LEU A 141 8.00 -18.89 -14.85
CA LEU A 141 7.43 -17.58 -14.55
C LEU A 141 8.01 -16.99 -13.27
N VAL A 142 8.07 -17.77 -12.18
CA VAL A 142 8.63 -17.28 -10.90
C VAL A 142 10.13 -16.95 -11.03
N LEU A 143 10.91 -17.78 -11.72
CA LEU A 143 12.32 -17.49 -11.98
C LEU A 143 12.50 -16.22 -12.83
N GLY A 144 11.64 -16.04 -13.85
CA GLY A 144 11.58 -14.81 -14.62
C GLY A 144 11.26 -13.60 -13.74
N GLN A 145 10.32 -13.74 -12.81
CA GLN A 145 9.98 -12.67 -11.87
C GLN A 145 11.15 -12.31 -10.95
N VAL A 146 11.87 -13.31 -10.41
CA VAL A 146 13.08 -13.09 -9.61
C VAL A 146 14.10 -12.30 -10.43
N ALA A 147 14.38 -12.72 -11.66
CA ALA A 147 15.37 -12.09 -12.53
C ALA A 147 15.05 -10.61 -12.82
N VAL A 148 13.80 -10.30 -13.21
CA VAL A 148 13.40 -8.91 -13.49
C VAL A 148 13.37 -8.06 -12.21
N ASN A 149 13.02 -8.63 -11.05
CA ASN A 149 13.04 -7.88 -9.78
C ASN A 149 14.47 -7.59 -9.31
N VAL A 150 15.42 -8.52 -9.51
CA VAL A 150 16.83 -8.26 -9.21
C VAL A 150 17.35 -7.12 -10.08
N ALA A 151 17.05 -7.15 -11.40
CA ALA A 151 17.42 -6.06 -12.29
C ALA A 151 16.78 -4.73 -11.86
N TYR A 152 15.48 -4.74 -11.53
CA TYR A 152 14.75 -3.59 -10.95
C TYR A 152 15.51 -3.00 -9.77
N GLN A 153 15.84 -3.82 -8.76
CA GLN A 153 16.41 -3.34 -7.51
C GLN A 153 17.83 -2.83 -7.66
N VAL A 154 18.65 -3.46 -8.50
CA VAL A 154 20.00 -2.97 -8.79
C VAL A 154 19.92 -1.58 -9.41
N MET A 155 19.09 -1.41 -10.44
CA MET A 155 18.95 -0.12 -11.11
C MET A 155 18.34 0.95 -10.20
N GLU A 156 17.31 0.60 -9.42
CA GLU A 156 16.67 1.50 -8.45
C GLU A 156 17.67 1.98 -7.39
N ASN A 157 18.48 1.06 -6.82
CA ASN A 157 19.48 1.40 -5.83
C ASN A 157 20.53 2.36 -6.39
N VAL A 158 21.05 2.09 -7.59
CA VAL A 158 22.04 2.96 -8.23
C VAL A 158 21.43 4.32 -8.56
N ALA A 159 20.19 4.37 -9.07
CA ALA A 159 19.50 5.61 -9.41
C ALA A 159 19.22 6.48 -8.18
N TYR A 160 18.85 5.86 -7.05
CA TYR A 160 18.62 6.52 -5.78
C TYR A 160 19.94 7.05 -5.16
N LEU A 161 20.98 6.23 -5.05
CA LEU A 161 22.26 6.68 -4.51
C LEU A 161 22.88 7.80 -5.37
N SER A 162 22.70 7.75 -6.69
CA SER A 162 23.05 8.85 -7.59
C SER A 162 22.22 10.11 -7.35
N SER A 163 20.91 9.98 -7.06
CA SER A 163 20.05 11.14 -6.73
C SER A 163 20.52 11.88 -5.49
N GLN A 164 21.06 11.14 -4.52
CA GLN A 164 21.61 11.67 -3.27
C GLN A 164 23.06 12.18 -3.41
N LYS A 165 23.63 12.21 -4.62
CA LYS A 165 25.02 12.64 -4.89
C LYS A 165 26.09 11.77 -4.23
N ILE A 166 25.75 10.55 -3.86
CA ILE A 166 26.70 9.55 -3.34
C ILE A 166 27.48 8.94 -4.51
N LEU A 167 26.80 8.67 -5.63
CA LEU A 167 27.43 8.20 -6.87
C LEU A 167 27.57 9.34 -7.88
N GLY A 168 28.75 9.48 -8.48
CA GLY A 168 29.09 10.47 -9.51
C GLY A 168 28.49 10.18 -10.89
N ILE A 169 27.25 9.71 -10.96
CA ILE A 169 26.57 9.34 -12.21
C ILE A 169 25.84 10.57 -12.79
N GLU A 170 25.95 10.75 -14.10
CA GLU A 170 25.28 11.82 -14.83
C GLU A 170 23.74 11.73 -14.72
N LYS A 171 23.07 12.89 -14.67
CA LYS A 171 21.59 12.98 -14.60
C LYS A 171 20.88 12.21 -15.73
N ARG A 172 21.47 12.18 -16.93
CA ARG A 172 20.91 11.45 -18.08
C ARG A 172 20.90 9.95 -17.86
N VAL A 173 21.99 9.41 -17.32
CA VAL A 173 22.10 7.98 -16.99
C VAL A 173 21.19 7.64 -15.82
N GLN A 174 21.14 8.51 -14.81
CA GLN A 174 20.22 8.37 -13.68
C GLN A 174 18.75 8.28 -14.13
N ALA A 175 18.31 9.15 -15.03
CA ALA A 175 16.95 9.11 -15.59
C ALA A 175 16.68 7.81 -16.35
N ARG A 176 17.67 7.29 -17.08
CA ARG A 176 17.56 5.98 -17.76
C ARG A 176 17.42 4.83 -16.77
N LEU A 177 18.17 4.85 -15.66
CA LEU A 177 18.09 3.82 -14.63
C LEU A 177 16.69 3.78 -13.98
N TRP A 178 16.11 4.95 -13.68
CA TRP A 178 14.72 5.04 -13.19
C TRP A 178 13.70 4.48 -14.18
N LEU A 179 13.88 4.77 -15.47
CA LEU A 179 12.97 4.32 -16.51
C LEU A 179 13.04 2.81 -16.71
N TRP A 180 14.26 2.27 -16.81
CA TRP A 180 14.48 0.84 -17.01
C TRP A 180 14.16 0.00 -15.78
N SER A 181 14.42 0.52 -14.57
CA SER A 181 13.93 -0.14 -13.35
C SER A 181 12.42 -0.29 -13.42
N THR A 182 11.68 0.79 -13.64
CA THR A 182 10.21 0.72 -13.70
C THR A 182 9.70 -0.21 -14.80
N ARG A 183 10.39 -0.29 -15.95
CA ARG A 183 10.05 -1.27 -17.00
C ARG A 183 10.24 -2.71 -16.55
N CYS A 184 11.26 -3.00 -15.74
CA CYS A 184 11.39 -4.31 -15.08
C CYS A 184 10.25 -4.57 -14.07
N TRP A 185 9.79 -3.54 -13.36
CA TRP A 185 8.60 -3.67 -12.51
C TRP A 185 7.34 -3.96 -13.33
N PHE A 186 7.14 -3.29 -14.47
CA PHE A 186 6.05 -3.59 -15.38
C PHE A 186 6.15 -5.03 -15.93
N ALA A 187 7.34 -5.49 -16.31
CA ALA A 187 7.56 -6.86 -16.75
C ALA A 187 7.19 -7.87 -15.64
N HIS A 188 7.49 -7.58 -14.37
CA HIS A 188 7.04 -8.39 -13.24
C HIS A 188 5.52 -8.47 -13.15
N ILE A 189 4.80 -7.36 -13.33
CA ILE A 189 3.32 -7.34 -13.33
C ILE A 189 2.76 -8.25 -14.44
N VAL A 190 3.33 -8.20 -15.64
CA VAL A 190 2.93 -9.08 -16.75
C VAL A 190 3.16 -10.55 -16.40
N LEU A 191 4.34 -10.88 -15.87
CA LEU A 191 4.65 -12.25 -15.43
C LEU A 191 3.71 -12.73 -14.32
N GLU A 192 3.31 -11.84 -13.40
CA GLU A 192 2.38 -12.18 -12.33
C GLU A 192 0.97 -12.44 -12.88
N PHE A 193 0.50 -11.69 -13.88
CA PHE A 193 -0.77 -12.02 -14.54
C PHE A 193 -0.72 -13.40 -15.23
N LEU A 194 0.36 -13.70 -15.95
CA LEU A 194 0.55 -15.01 -16.58
C LEU A 194 0.59 -16.14 -15.53
N ARG A 195 1.27 -15.90 -14.41
CA ARG A 195 1.32 -16.86 -13.29
C ARG A 195 -0.05 -17.06 -12.67
N LEU A 196 -0.78 -15.99 -12.38
CA LEU A 196 -2.12 -16.06 -11.79
C LEU A 196 -3.10 -16.81 -12.70
N GLU A 197 -3.03 -16.60 -14.01
CA GLU A 197 -3.84 -17.34 -14.98
C GLU A 197 -3.46 -18.82 -15.03
N ARG A 198 -2.16 -19.14 -15.01
CA ARG A 198 -1.69 -20.52 -14.93
C ARG A 198 -2.17 -21.23 -13.67
N VAL A 199 -2.10 -20.57 -12.52
CA VAL A 199 -2.61 -21.09 -11.24
C VAL A 199 -4.12 -21.32 -11.30
N ARG A 200 -4.89 -20.40 -11.89
CA ARG A 200 -6.33 -20.52 -12.05
C ARG A 200 -6.71 -21.71 -12.93
N SER A 201 -6.14 -21.81 -14.13
CA SER A 201 -6.39 -22.91 -15.07
C SER A 201 -6.15 -24.28 -14.43
N ARG A 202 -5.08 -24.42 -13.65
CA ARG A 202 -4.78 -25.67 -12.93
C ARG A 202 -5.75 -25.98 -11.80
N ARG A 203 -6.30 -24.97 -11.13
CA ARG A 203 -7.32 -25.17 -10.08
C ARG A 203 -8.62 -25.64 -10.68
N GLU A 204 -9.05 -25.06 -11.80
CA GLU A 204 -10.25 -25.48 -12.52
C GLU A 204 -10.13 -26.96 -12.98
N GLY A 205 -8.95 -27.39 -13.42
CA GLY A 205 -8.68 -28.79 -13.76
C GLY A 205 -8.56 -29.76 -12.56
N LYS A 206 -8.40 -29.28 -11.33
CA LYS A 206 -8.23 -30.10 -10.10
C LYS A 206 -9.40 -30.00 -9.13
N LYS A 207 -10.45 -29.24 -9.47
CA LYS A 207 -11.58 -28.92 -8.61
C LYS A 207 -12.35 -30.14 -8.08
N SER A 208 -12.15 -31.33 -8.66
CA SER A 208 -12.79 -32.58 -8.23
C SER A 208 -11.94 -33.46 -7.29
N LEU A 209 -10.73 -33.05 -6.89
CA LEU A 209 -9.80 -33.89 -6.14
C LEU A 209 -9.37 -33.22 -4.82
N LEU A 210 -10.12 -33.52 -3.75
CA LEU A 210 -9.66 -33.54 -2.35
C LEU A 210 -9.21 -32.23 -1.67
N THR A 211 -9.57 -31.04 -2.18
CA THR A 211 -9.36 -29.78 -1.43
C THR A 211 -10.52 -29.46 -0.50
N SER A 212 -10.24 -29.09 0.75
CA SER A 212 -11.27 -28.66 1.69
C SER A 212 -11.94 -27.37 1.19
N ARG A 213 -13.24 -27.20 1.48
CA ARG A 213 -14.02 -26.01 1.07
C ARG A 213 -13.37 -24.71 1.58
N GLU A 214 -12.73 -24.78 2.74
CA GLU A 214 -12.04 -23.64 3.35
C GLU A 214 -10.74 -23.31 2.62
N GLU A 215 -9.92 -24.31 2.27
CA GLU A 215 -8.73 -24.10 1.43
C GLU A 215 -9.08 -23.50 0.08
N GLU A 216 -10.14 -23.98 -0.58
CA GLU A 216 -10.59 -23.43 -1.86
C GLU A 216 -10.98 -21.95 -1.73
N LYS A 217 -11.72 -21.62 -0.67
CA LYS A 217 -12.14 -20.24 -0.39
C LYS A 217 -10.92 -19.34 -0.14
N THR A 218 -10.01 -19.72 0.74
CA THR A 218 -8.78 -18.96 1.02
C THR A 218 -7.91 -18.81 -0.23
N ALA A 219 -7.81 -19.87 -1.02
CA ALA A 219 -7.07 -19.87 -2.28
C ALA A 219 -7.68 -18.89 -3.29
N ALA A 220 -9.01 -18.85 -3.42
CA ALA A 220 -9.72 -17.91 -4.28
C ALA A 220 -9.59 -16.46 -3.79
N GLU A 221 -9.69 -16.23 -2.47
CA GLU A 221 -9.48 -14.91 -1.87
C GLU A 221 -8.06 -14.40 -2.14
N ASN A 222 -7.04 -15.23 -1.94
CA ASN A 222 -5.65 -14.86 -2.22
C ASN A 222 -5.40 -14.57 -3.69
N TRP A 223 -6.04 -15.34 -4.59
CA TRP A 223 -5.96 -15.09 -6.03
C TRP A 223 -6.57 -13.74 -6.40
N TRP A 224 -7.77 -13.43 -5.88
CA TRP A 224 -8.42 -12.13 -6.14
C TRP A 224 -7.64 -10.96 -5.57
N LYS A 225 -7.09 -11.09 -4.35
CA LYS A 225 -6.23 -10.06 -3.77
C LYS A 225 -5.00 -9.79 -4.64
N ALA A 226 -4.33 -10.85 -5.10
CA ALA A 226 -3.18 -10.73 -5.99
C ALA A 226 -3.58 -10.08 -7.31
N TRP A 227 -4.68 -10.53 -7.93
CA TRP A 227 -5.15 -9.99 -9.20
C TRP A 227 -5.50 -8.50 -9.09
N ILE A 228 -6.29 -8.10 -8.09
CA ILE A 228 -6.69 -6.69 -7.87
C ILE A 228 -5.47 -5.82 -7.58
N THR A 229 -4.53 -6.31 -6.76
CA THR A 229 -3.29 -5.57 -6.45
C THR A 229 -2.46 -5.33 -7.71
N ASN A 230 -2.30 -6.35 -8.55
CA ASN A 230 -1.57 -6.22 -9.81
C ASN A 230 -2.31 -5.35 -10.84
N ALA A 231 -3.64 -5.44 -10.90
CA ALA A 231 -4.47 -4.57 -11.74
C ALA A 231 -4.37 -3.10 -11.33
N ALA A 232 -4.28 -2.80 -10.03
CA ALA A 232 -4.02 -1.46 -9.54
C ALA A 232 -2.57 -1.00 -9.83
N ASN A 233 -1.58 -1.89 -9.75
CA ASN A 233 -0.18 -1.56 -10.04
C ASN A 233 0.12 -1.44 -11.54
N ALA A 234 -0.64 -2.08 -12.42
CA ALA A 234 -0.44 -2.04 -13.86
C ALA A 234 -0.41 -0.60 -14.43
N PRO A 235 -1.42 0.27 -14.19
CA PRO A 235 -1.37 1.65 -14.69
C PRO A 235 -0.22 2.47 -14.06
N LEU A 236 0.15 2.19 -12.81
CA LEU A 236 1.28 2.87 -12.14
C LEU A 236 2.62 2.51 -12.81
N SER A 237 2.85 1.22 -13.03
CA SER A 237 4.07 0.71 -13.66
C SER A 237 4.21 1.18 -15.10
N ILE A 238 3.11 1.29 -15.85
CA ILE A 238 3.12 1.91 -17.19
C ILE A 238 3.43 3.41 -17.09
N HIS A 239 2.76 4.14 -16.17
CA HIS A 239 2.98 5.57 -16.00
C HIS A 239 4.45 5.90 -15.73
N TRP A 240 5.12 5.21 -14.81
CA TRP A 240 6.55 5.45 -14.53
C TRP A 240 7.51 4.82 -15.55
N SER A 241 7.01 4.02 -16.51
CA SER A 241 7.81 3.48 -17.63
C SER A 241 7.95 4.46 -18.81
N LEU A 242 7.27 5.61 -18.74
CA LEU A 242 7.30 6.71 -19.70
C LEU A 242 7.95 7.94 -19.08
N ALA A 243 8.71 8.71 -19.86
CA ALA A 243 9.44 9.88 -19.35
C ALA A 243 8.50 10.97 -18.82
N ASP A 244 7.36 11.17 -19.49
CA ASP A 244 6.38 12.22 -19.16
C ASP A 244 5.23 11.73 -18.28
N GLY A 245 5.18 10.42 -17.99
CA GLY A 245 4.03 9.79 -17.34
C GLY A 245 2.84 9.56 -18.28
N LEU A 246 1.93 8.66 -17.88
CA LEU A 246 0.68 8.40 -18.60
C LEU A 246 -0.57 9.02 -17.94
N ILE A 247 -0.67 8.90 -16.61
CA ILE A 247 -1.85 9.26 -15.83
C ILE A 247 -1.58 10.43 -14.87
N SER A 248 -2.64 11.07 -14.38
CA SER A 248 -2.54 12.18 -13.42
C SER A 248 -2.12 11.75 -12.01
N ASP A 249 -1.58 12.68 -11.21
CA ASP A 249 -1.32 12.49 -9.76
C ASP A 249 -2.53 11.90 -9.01
N THR A 250 -3.74 12.34 -9.37
CA THR A 250 -4.98 11.81 -8.75
C THR A 250 -5.15 10.32 -9.04
N ALA A 251 -4.90 9.90 -10.28
CA ALA A 251 -4.97 8.50 -10.67
C ALA A 251 -3.83 7.69 -10.04
N VAL A 252 -2.61 8.24 -9.98
CA VAL A 252 -1.48 7.62 -9.26
C VAL A 252 -1.84 7.35 -7.80
N GLY A 253 -2.37 8.37 -7.11
CA GLY A 253 -2.85 8.25 -5.74
C GLY A 253 -3.95 7.20 -5.60
N ALA A 254 -4.96 7.22 -6.48
CA ALA A 254 -6.09 6.30 -6.41
C ALA A 254 -5.66 4.84 -6.57
N PHE A 255 -4.94 4.52 -7.64
CA PHE A 255 -4.45 3.16 -7.90
C PHE A 255 -3.48 2.69 -6.81
N GLY A 256 -2.56 3.55 -6.38
CA GLY A 256 -1.61 3.22 -5.33
C GLY A 256 -2.26 3.00 -3.97
N THR A 257 -3.31 3.76 -3.64
CA THR A 257 -4.08 3.57 -2.41
C THR A 257 -4.79 2.22 -2.38
N VAL A 258 -5.31 1.71 -3.50
CA VAL A 258 -5.94 0.38 -3.56
C VAL A 258 -4.96 -0.70 -3.10
N GLY A 259 -3.77 -0.78 -3.73
CA GLY A 259 -2.75 -1.77 -3.35
C GLY A 259 -2.25 -1.57 -1.92
N ALA A 260 -2.06 -0.32 -1.50
CA ALA A 260 -1.60 -0.01 -0.14
C ALA A 260 -2.63 -0.39 0.94
N VAL A 261 -3.93 -0.17 0.70
CA VAL A 261 -5.00 -0.56 1.63
C VAL A 261 -5.09 -2.07 1.76
N ILE A 262 -5.05 -2.81 0.64
CA ILE A 262 -5.05 -4.28 0.66
C ILE A 262 -3.87 -4.79 1.49
N SER A 263 -2.66 -4.29 1.21
CA SER A 263 -1.44 -4.67 1.92
C SER A 263 -1.48 -4.29 3.40
N LEU A 264 -1.93 -3.08 3.74
CA LEU A 264 -2.04 -2.62 5.13
C LEU A 264 -3.07 -3.44 5.91
N ARG A 265 -4.24 -3.72 5.32
CA ARG A 265 -5.28 -4.54 5.94
C ARG A 265 -4.80 -5.96 6.23
N ASP A 266 -4.10 -6.57 5.29
CA ASP A 266 -3.54 -7.92 5.48
C ASP A 266 -2.50 -7.95 6.61
N ALA A 267 -1.64 -6.94 6.71
CA ALA A 267 -0.69 -6.86 7.83
C ALA A 267 -1.38 -6.54 9.15
N TRP A 268 -2.34 -5.62 9.16
CA TRP A 268 -3.16 -5.31 10.32
C TRP A 268 -3.83 -6.58 10.85
N ASN A 269 -4.43 -7.39 9.98
CA ASN A 269 -5.09 -8.66 10.35
C ASN A 269 -4.13 -9.68 10.99
N LYS A 270 -2.86 -9.70 10.61
CA LYS A 270 -1.83 -10.56 11.23
C LYS A 270 -1.37 -10.07 12.60
N CYS A 271 -1.65 -8.81 12.94
CA CYS A 271 -1.35 -8.23 14.25
C CYS A 271 -2.51 -8.30 15.23
N ALA A 272 -3.62 -8.97 14.89
CA ALA A 272 -4.75 -9.16 15.81
C ALA A 272 -4.33 -10.09 16.96
#